data_AF-A0A1E3WEX4-F1
#
_entry.id   AF-A0A1E3WEX4-F1
#
_cell.length_a   1.000
_cell.length_b   1.000
_cell.length_c   1.000
_cell.angle_alpha   90.00
_cell.angle_beta   90.00
_cell.angle_gamma   90.00
#
_symmetry.space_group_name_H-M   'P 1'
#
loop_
_entity.id
_entity.type
_entity.pdbx_description
1 polymer ?
#
loop_
_entity_poly.entity_id
_entity_poly.type
_entity_poly.pdbx_seq_one_letter_code
_entity_poly.pdbx_strand_id
1 'polypeptide(L)'
;MLKNVVVLAFIVVLSSCGVVYQGVNDGFTALNHSQMVRQGRHGELTEEELAWAAIAWKYVNNNTQLSTGLVNSLDNYPTTNMSGVADYLIAMLAAKEFAFISNKEYDERLSLVLAFLNRMPLSQGKVPNKVYSTQSGQMVNYGNHPQDIGWSSLDIGRILYRINLKMQA
;
A
#
# COMPACT_ATOMS: atom_id res chain seq x y z
N MET A 1 45.64 21.36 -35.82
CA MET A 1 45.48 21.64 -34.37
C MET A 1 44.12 22.26 -34.04
N LEU A 2 43.65 23.28 -34.78
CA LEU A 2 42.34 23.92 -34.58
C LEU A 2 41.15 22.95 -34.60
N LYS A 3 41.12 21.99 -35.53
CA LYS A 3 40.04 20.98 -35.65
C LYS A 3 39.91 20.09 -34.41
N ASN A 4 41.03 19.72 -33.78
CA ASN A 4 41.02 18.86 -32.60
C ASN A 4 40.60 19.65 -31.35
N VAL A 5 40.93 20.95 -31.27
CA VAL A 5 40.49 21.83 -30.18
C VAL A 5 38.98 22.09 -30.25
N VAL A 6 38.42 22.27 -31.46
CA VAL A 6 36.97 22.44 -31.66
C VAL A 6 36.20 21.18 -31.27
N VAL A 7 36.72 19.99 -31.62
CA VAL A 7 36.10 18.71 -31.23
C VAL A 7 36.14 18.50 -29.71
N LEU A 8 37.26 18.84 -29.05
CA LEU A 8 37.37 18.73 -27.59
C LEU A 8 36.39 19.67 -26.86
N ALA A 9 36.26 20.91 -27.34
CA ALA A 9 35.31 21.88 -26.80
C ALA A 9 33.86 21.42 -26.94
N PHE A 10 33.50 20.81 -28.08
CA PHE A 10 32.15 20.28 -28.31
C PHE A 10 31.80 19.12 -27.35
N ILE A 11 32.76 18.24 -27.06
CA ILE A 11 32.55 17.11 -26.13
C ILE A 11 32.36 17.61 -24.69
N VAL A 12 33.13 18.62 -24.27
CA VAL A 12 32.99 19.21 -22.93
C VAL A 12 31.64 19.91 -22.76
N VAL A 13 31.16 20.62 -23.79
CA VAL A 13 29.84 21.26 -23.77
C VAL A 13 28.71 20.24 -23.69
N LEU A 14 28.78 19.14 -24.45
CA LEU A 14 27.77 18.08 -24.41
C LEU A 14 27.73 17.31 -23.07
N SER A 15 28.89 17.14 -22.43
CA SER A 15 29.02 16.49 -21.12
C SER A 15 28.51 17.39 -19.97
N SER A 16 28.58 18.70 -20.14
CA SER A 16 28.20 19.69 -19.12
C SER A 16 26.68 19.74 -18.89
N CYS A 17 25.87 19.44 -19.91
CA CYS A 17 24.41 19.43 -19.79
C CYS A 17 23.90 18.36 -18.82
N GLY A 18 24.58 17.21 -18.72
CA GLY A 18 24.19 16.13 -17.81
C GLY A 18 24.38 16.50 -16.34
N VAL A 19 25.52 17.11 -16.00
CA VAL A 19 25.84 17.53 -14.62
C VAL A 19 24.95 18.68 -14.18
N VAL A 20 24.69 19.65 -15.07
CA VAL A 20 23.77 20.75 -14.80
C VAL A 20 22.32 20.24 -14.65
N TYR A 21 21.89 19.32 -15.52
CA TYR A 21 20.57 18.72 -15.43
C TYR A 21 20.37 17.94 -14.13
N GLN A 22 21.35 17.12 -13.73
CA GLN A 22 21.33 16.41 -12.47
C GLN A 22 21.35 17.38 -11.29
N GLY A 23 22.22 18.40 -11.29
CA GLY A 23 22.27 19.38 -10.20
C GLY A 23 20.98 20.20 -10.06
N VAL A 24 20.33 20.56 -11.16
CA VAL A 24 19.02 21.24 -11.14
C VAL A 24 17.93 20.29 -10.66
N ASN A 25 17.91 19.04 -11.12
CA ASN A 25 16.95 18.03 -10.69
C ASN A 25 17.12 17.67 -9.20
N ASP A 26 18.35 17.55 -8.73
CA ASP A 26 18.69 17.27 -7.33
C ASP A 26 18.36 18.46 -6.44
N GLY A 27 18.60 19.69 -6.91
CA GLY A 27 18.18 20.91 -6.25
C GLY A 27 16.65 21.02 -6.14
N PHE A 28 15.93 20.73 -7.22
CA PHE A 28 14.46 20.69 -7.20
C PHE A 28 13.94 19.59 -6.28
N THR A 29 14.53 18.40 -6.34
CA THR A 29 14.24 17.27 -5.44
C THR A 29 14.48 17.67 -3.98
N ALA A 30 15.63 18.24 -3.66
CA ALA A 30 15.99 18.69 -2.32
C ALA A 30 15.04 19.78 -1.80
N LEU A 31 14.63 20.72 -2.63
CA LEU A 31 13.61 21.73 -2.29
C LEU A 31 12.22 21.10 -2.08
N ASN A 32 11.83 20.13 -2.90
CA ASN A 32 10.55 19.44 -2.80
C ASN A 32 10.49 18.49 -1.58
N HIS A 33 11.65 18.02 -1.11
CA HIS A 33 11.81 17.29 0.15
C HIS A 33 12.09 18.21 1.35
N SER A 34 12.34 19.50 1.13
CA SER A 34 12.60 20.44 2.21
C SER A 34 11.32 20.68 3.04
N GLN A 35 11.49 20.78 4.35
CA GLN A 35 10.40 21.07 5.30
C GLN A 35 9.76 22.44 5.09
N MET A 36 10.38 23.32 4.29
CA MET A 36 9.81 24.60 3.87
C MET A 36 8.62 24.42 2.92
N VAL A 37 8.55 23.30 2.18
CA VAL A 37 7.53 23.06 1.15
C VAL A 37 6.56 21.93 1.52
N ARG A 38 7.00 20.93 2.30
CA ARG A 38 6.13 19.83 2.78
C ARG A 38 5.67 20.05 4.23
N GLN A 39 4.37 20.30 4.40
CA GLN A 39 3.70 20.29 5.72
C GLN A 39 3.20 18.89 6.09
N GLY A 40 4.11 17.93 6.23
CA GLY A 40 3.81 16.58 6.74
C GLY A 40 4.28 16.42 8.19
N ARG A 41 3.54 15.66 9.01
CA ARG A 41 4.02 15.20 10.32
C ARG A 41 5.23 14.28 10.11
N HIS A 42 6.34 14.56 10.79
CA HIS A 42 7.58 13.78 10.75
C HIS A 42 8.13 13.56 12.16
N GLY A 43 8.90 12.48 12.36
CA GLY A 43 9.45 12.06 13.66
C GLY A 43 8.62 10.97 14.33
N GLU A 44 9.07 10.51 15.50
CA GLU A 44 8.34 9.53 16.32
C GLU A 44 6.94 10.03 16.67
N LEU A 45 6.01 9.08 16.81
CA LEU A 45 4.63 9.38 17.23
C LEU A 45 4.62 9.88 18.68
N THR A 46 3.76 10.85 18.97
CA THR A 46 3.47 11.24 20.35
C THR A 46 2.68 10.14 21.06
N GLU A 47 2.62 10.20 22.40
CA GLU A 47 1.78 9.29 23.18
C GLU A 47 0.30 9.35 22.78
N GLU A 48 -0.19 10.55 22.45
CA GLU A 48 -1.56 10.75 21.96
C GLU A 48 -1.78 10.10 20.59
N GLU A 49 -0.84 10.28 19.66
CA GLU A 49 -0.91 9.65 18.33
C GLU A 49 -0.83 8.12 18.43
N LEU A 50 0.01 7.59 19.32
CA LEU A 50 0.07 6.14 19.61
C LEU A 50 -1.24 5.64 20.22
N ALA A 51 -1.87 6.40 21.12
CA ALA A 51 -3.17 6.05 21.69
C ALA A 51 -4.26 6.00 20.61
N TRP A 52 -4.28 6.97 19.67
CA TRP A 52 -5.20 6.93 18.53
C TRP A 52 -4.94 5.73 17.62
N ALA A 53 -3.68 5.44 17.32
CA ALA A 53 -3.31 4.27 16.52
C ALA A 53 -3.76 2.96 17.19
N ALA A 54 -3.58 2.84 18.51
CA ALA A 54 -4.03 1.68 19.28
C ALA A 54 -5.56 1.54 19.26
N ILE A 55 -6.30 2.65 19.34
CA ILE A 55 -7.77 2.65 19.21
C ILE A 55 -8.20 2.21 17.80
N ALA A 56 -7.55 2.74 16.76
CA ALA A 56 -7.81 2.32 15.38
C ALA A 56 -7.52 0.82 15.17
N TRP A 57 -6.43 0.31 15.76
CA TRP A 57 -6.11 -1.12 15.71
C TRP A 57 -7.19 -2.00 16.34
N LYS A 58 -7.88 -1.54 17.40
CA LYS A 58 -9.00 -2.29 18.00
C LYS A 58 -10.10 -2.59 16.98
N TYR A 59 -10.38 -1.69 16.04
CA TYR A 59 -11.34 -1.96 14.97
C TYR A 59 -10.92 -3.16 14.14
N VAL A 60 -9.67 -3.14 13.66
CA VAL A 60 -9.08 -4.21 12.83
C VAL A 60 -9.11 -5.53 13.60
N ASN A 61 -8.66 -5.53 14.85
CA ASN A 61 -8.62 -6.71 15.68
C ASN A 61 -10.03 -7.30 15.91
N ASN A 62 -11.01 -6.47 16.26
CA ASN A 62 -12.38 -6.91 16.54
C ASN A 62 -13.12 -7.38 15.27
N ASN A 63 -12.75 -6.87 14.10
CA ASN A 63 -13.39 -7.18 12.82
C ASN A 63 -12.62 -8.20 11.97
N THR A 64 -11.56 -8.80 12.50
CA THR A 64 -10.83 -9.88 11.81
C THR A 64 -11.60 -11.19 11.89
N GLN A 65 -11.86 -11.83 10.75
CA GLN A 65 -12.39 -13.19 10.66
C GLN A 65 -11.22 -14.18 10.71
N LEU A 66 -11.09 -14.94 11.80
CA LEU A 66 -9.96 -15.86 11.99
C LEU A 66 -9.89 -16.98 10.94
N SER A 67 -11.03 -17.36 10.35
CA SER A 67 -11.09 -18.42 9.32
C SER A 67 -10.43 -18.02 8.00
N THR A 68 -10.50 -16.74 7.62
CA THR A 68 -9.98 -16.23 6.34
C THR A 68 -8.82 -15.26 6.52
N GLY A 69 -8.62 -14.75 7.74
CA GLY A 69 -7.74 -13.63 8.05
C GLY A 69 -8.26 -12.27 7.57
N LEU A 70 -9.45 -12.19 6.95
CA LEU A 70 -9.97 -10.95 6.37
C LEU A 70 -10.64 -10.05 7.42
N VAL A 71 -10.59 -8.74 7.18
CA VAL A 71 -11.19 -7.73 8.06
C VAL A 71 -12.44 -7.16 7.41
N ASN A 72 -13.51 -7.08 8.18
CA ASN A 72 -14.76 -6.46 7.73
C ASN A 72 -14.52 -4.99 7.37
N SER A 73 -15.09 -4.52 6.26
CA SER A 73 -15.06 -3.11 5.88
C SER A 73 -16.00 -2.25 6.74
N LEU A 74 -17.01 -2.87 7.36
CA LEU A 74 -17.96 -2.25 8.25
C LEU A 74 -18.15 -3.15 9.48
N ASP A 75 -18.29 -2.53 10.65
CA ASP A 75 -18.48 -3.28 11.89
C ASP A 75 -19.75 -4.13 11.81
N ASN A 76 -19.67 -5.39 12.27
CA ASN A 76 -20.77 -6.36 12.21
C ASN A 76 -21.35 -6.62 10.80
N TYR A 77 -20.60 -6.28 9.73
CA TYR A 77 -21.01 -6.53 8.36
C TYR A 77 -19.90 -7.26 7.59
N PRO A 78 -19.97 -8.60 7.46
CA PRO A 78 -18.84 -9.45 7.10
C PRO A 78 -18.52 -9.45 5.60
N THR A 79 -18.17 -8.28 5.07
CA THR A 79 -17.76 -8.07 3.68
C THR A 79 -16.49 -7.23 3.61
N THR A 80 -15.74 -7.39 2.53
CA THR A 80 -14.57 -6.58 2.21
C THR A 80 -14.40 -6.41 0.71
N ASN A 81 -13.53 -5.50 0.30
CA ASN A 81 -13.12 -5.29 -1.09
C ASN A 81 -11.58 -5.20 -1.18
N MET A 82 -11.01 -5.16 -2.39
CA MET A 82 -9.55 -5.15 -2.54
C MET A 82 -8.89 -3.89 -1.94
N SER A 83 -9.58 -2.74 -1.91
CA SER A 83 -9.07 -1.57 -1.17
C SER A 83 -8.97 -1.88 0.32
N GLY A 84 -10.02 -2.45 0.92
CA GLY A 84 -10.06 -2.80 2.34
C GLY A 84 -9.00 -3.85 2.71
N VAL A 85 -8.76 -4.85 1.84
CA VAL A 85 -7.64 -5.79 2.01
C VAL A 85 -6.30 -5.05 1.99
N ALA A 86 -6.13 -4.09 1.09
CA ALA A 86 -4.92 -3.29 1.02
C ALA A 86 -4.75 -2.33 2.22
N ASP A 87 -5.84 -1.76 2.74
CA ASP A 87 -5.87 -0.97 3.98
C ASP A 87 -5.46 -1.84 5.17
N TYR A 88 -5.95 -3.08 5.23
CA TYR A 88 -5.57 -4.02 6.28
C TYR A 88 -4.08 -4.40 6.25
N LEU A 89 -3.49 -4.65 5.08
CA LEU A 89 -2.06 -4.95 4.97
C LEU A 89 -1.19 -3.83 5.56
N ILE A 90 -1.57 -2.57 5.31
CA ILE A 90 -0.86 -1.41 5.87
C ILE A 90 -1.10 -1.29 7.38
N ALA A 91 -2.34 -1.47 7.83
CA ALA A 91 -2.67 -1.41 9.26
C ALA A 91 -1.96 -2.50 10.07
N MET A 92 -1.88 -3.72 9.55
CA MET A 92 -1.19 -4.85 10.18
C MET A 92 0.30 -4.58 10.33
N LEU A 93 0.92 -3.97 9.32
CA LEU A 93 2.31 -3.57 9.41
C LEU A 93 2.52 -2.46 10.42
N ALA A 94 1.68 -1.42 10.40
CA ALA A 94 1.76 -0.35 11.40
C ALA A 94 1.63 -0.92 12.83
N ALA A 95 0.71 -1.86 13.04
CA ALA A 95 0.54 -2.54 14.32
C ALA A 95 1.79 -3.34 14.74
N LYS A 96 2.50 -3.98 13.81
CA LYS A 96 3.78 -4.64 14.08
C LYS A 96 4.86 -3.61 14.46
N GLU A 97 5.01 -2.53 13.68
CA GLU A 97 6.02 -1.50 13.94
C GLU A 97 5.79 -0.75 15.26
N PHE A 98 4.53 -0.55 15.66
CA PHE A 98 4.16 0.02 16.96
C PHE A 98 4.09 -1.00 18.09
N ALA A 99 4.50 -2.25 17.83
CA ALA A 99 4.47 -3.36 18.78
C ALA A 99 3.10 -3.64 19.42
N PHE A 100 2.00 -3.34 18.72
CA PHE A 100 0.64 -3.71 19.12
C PHE A 100 0.38 -5.21 18.92
N ILE A 101 1.12 -5.85 18.01
CA ILE A 101 1.11 -7.29 17.76
C ILE A 101 2.54 -7.82 17.69
N SER A 102 2.69 -9.12 17.95
CA SER A 102 3.99 -9.81 17.81
C SER A 102 4.34 -10.08 16.34
N ASN A 103 5.62 -10.32 16.04
CA ASN A 103 6.06 -10.78 14.71
C ASN A 103 5.34 -12.07 14.29
N LYS A 104 5.16 -13.00 15.22
CA LYS A 104 4.44 -14.26 14.96
C LYS A 104 2.99 -14.00 14.54
N GLU A 105 2.28 -13.14 15.27
CA GLU A 105 0.88 -12.80 14.94
C GLU A 105 0.79 -12.07 13.58
N TYR A 106 1.74 -11.18 13.30
CA TYR A 106 1.85 -10.54 11.99
C TYR A 106 2.00 -11.58 10.86
N ASP A 107 2.93 -12.53 11.01
CA ASP A 107 3.19 -13.57 10.00
C ASP A 107 1.97 -14.49 9.81
N GLU A 108 1.29 -14.87 10.89
CA GLU A 108 0.07 -15.68 10.84
C GLU A 108 -1.06 -14.95 10.09
N ARG A 109 -1.31 -13.68 10.43
CA ARG A 109 -2.33 -12.84 9.78
C ARG A 109 -2.00 -12.61 8.30
N LEU A 110 -0.76 -12.27 7.98
CA LEU A 110 -0.30 -12.04 6.61
C LEU A 110 -0.46 -13.32 5.77
N SER A 111 -0.07 -14.47 6.33
CA SER A 111 -0.19 -15.76 5.64
C SER A 111 -1.63 -16.09 5.26
N LEU A 112 -2.60 -15.79 6.12
CA LEU A 112 -4.02 -15.99 5.82
C LEU A 112 -4.51 -15.07 4.69
N VAL A 113 -4.14 -13.79 4.70
CA VAL A 113 -4.52 -12.84 3.64
C VAL A 113 -3.90 -13.25 2.30
N LEU A 114 -2.63 -13.64 2.28
CA LEU A 114 -1.96 -14.12 1.07
C LEU A 114 -2.59 -15.44 0.57
N ALA A 115 -2.95 -16.35 1.47
CA ALA A 115 -3.65 -17.57 1.10
C ALA A 115 -5.03 -17.27 0.47
N PHE A 116 -5.76 -16.29 0.99
CA PHE A 116 -7.00 -15.81 0.38
C PHE A 116 -6.74 -15.23 -1.01
N LEU A 117 -5.81 -14.27 -1.16
CA LEU A 117 -5.50 -13.65 -2.45
C LEU A 117 -5.09 -14.66 -3.51
N ASN A 118 -4.39 -15.73 -3.11
CA ASN A 118 -3.97 -16.80 -4.01
C ASN A 118 -5.10 -17.74 -4.45
N ARG A 119 -6.19 -17.85 -3.70
CA ARG A 119 -7.27 -18.84 -3.93
C ARG A 119 -8.63 -18.22 -4.20
N MET A 120 -8.77 -16.91 -4.05
CA MET A 120 -10.07 -16.25 -4.11
C MET A 120 -10.73 -16.49 -5.48
N PRO A 121 -12.05 -16.75 -5.51
CA PRO A 121 -12.78 -16.80 -6.75
C PRO A 121 -12.69 -15.43 -7.46
N LEU A 122 -12.54 -15.46 -8.79
CA LEU A 122 -12.39 -14.25 -9.60
C LEU A 122 -13.67 -14.00 -10.39
N SER A 123 -14.05 -12.73 -10.50
CA SER A 123 -15.09 -12.27 -11.41
C SER A 123 -14.71 -12.64 -12.84
N GLN A 124 -15.62 -13.34 -13.52
CA GLN A 124 -15.40 -13.89 -14.87
C GLN A 124 -14.10 -14.72 -15.00
N GLY A 125 -13.58 -15.26 -13.89
CA GLY A 125 -12.33 -16.02 -13.87
C GLY A 125 -11.05 -15.21 -14.14
N LYS A 126 -11.11 -13.86 -14.13
CA LYS A 126 -9.98 -13.02 -14.57
C LYS A 126 -9.50 -12.01 -13.54
N VAL A 127 -10.42 -11.39 -12.79
CA VAL A 127 -10.11 -10.25 -11.93
C VAL A 127 -10.89 -10.33 -10.62
N PRO A 128 -10.41 -9.67 -9.55
CA PRO A 128 -11.13 -9.68 -8.28
C PRO A 128 -12.54 -9.11 -8.42
N ASN A 129 -13.51 -9.76 -7.77
CA ASN A 129 -14.85 -9.22 -7.62
C ASN A 129 -14.82 -7.95 -6.77
N LYS A 130 -15.82 -7.07 -6.93
CA LYS A 130 -15.90 -5.85 -6.12
C LYS A 130 -16.03 -6.13 -4.62
N VAL A 131 -16.69 -7.22 -4.22
CA VAL A 131 -16.94 -7.54 -2.80
C VAL A 131 -16.74 -9.03 -2.52
N TYR A 132 -16.12 -9.34 -1.39
CA TYR A 132 -15.95 -10.68 -0.87
C TYR A 132 -16.54 -10.78 0.53
N SER A 133 -17.14 -11.92 0.87
CA SER A 133 -17.50 -12.20 2.25
C SER A 133 -16.24 -12.46 3.06
N THR A 134 -16.07 -11.77 4.19
CA THR A 134 -14.93 -12.00 5.07
C THR A 134 -15.04 -13.32 5.81
N GLN A 135 -16.25 -13.88 5.98
CA GLN A 135 -16.45 -15.15 6.66
C GLN A 135 -16.03 -16.35 5.81
N SER A 136 -16.31 -16.30 4.50
CA SER A 136 -16.13 -17.44 3.58
C SER A 136 -15.08 -17.24 2.49
N GLY A 137 -14.63 -16.00 2.27
CA GLY A 137 -13.75 -15.63 1.15
C GLY A 137 -14.42 -15.75 -0.22
N GLN A 138 -15.75 -15.90 -0.29
CA GLN A 138 -16.49 -16.05 -1.56
C GLN A 138 -16.93 -14.70 -2.12
N MET A 139 -17.14 -14.65 -3.44
CA MET A 139 -17.71 -13.48 -4.12
C MET A 139 -19.14 -13.24 -3.66
N VAL A 140 -19.45 -12.00 -3.29
CA VAL A 140 -20.80 -11.58 -2.89
C VAL A 140 -21.13 -10.22 -3.51
N ASN A 141 -22.42 -9.85 -3.48
CA ASN A 141 -22.86 -8.48 -3.72
C ASN A 141 -22.74 -7.62 -2.45
N TYR A 142 -23.09 -6.33 -2.57
CA TYR A 142 -23.11 -5.39 -1.44
C TYR A 142 -24.10 -5.77 -0.33
N GLY A 143 -25.05 -6.67 -0.60
CA GLY A 143 -25.96 -7.24 0.39
C GLY A 143 -25.41 -8.49 1.07
N ASN A 144 -24.15 -8.87 0.83
CA ASN A 144 -23.51 -10.10 1.31
C ASN A 144 -24.20 -11.40 0.82
N HIS A 145 -24.81 -11.36 -0.37
CA HIS A 145 -25.36 -12.56 -1.03
C HIS A 145 -24.42 -13.05 -2.14
N PRO A 146 -24.26 -14.36 -2.35
CA PRO A 146 -23.40 -14.90 -3.40
C PRO A 146 -23.76 -14.34 -4.78
N GLN A 147 -22.84 -13.58 -5.38
CA GLN A 147 -23.04 -12.95 -6.69
C GLN A 147 -21.72 -12.42 -7.26
N ASP A 148 -21.51 -12.63 -8.55
CA ASP A 148 -20.50 -11.90 -9.33
C ASP A 148 -21.09 -10.53 -9.73
N ILE A 149 -20.50 -9.45 -9.22
CA ILE A 149 -20.94 -8.07 -9.50
C ILE A 149 -19.88 -7.28 -10.29
N GLY A 150 -18.96 -8.00 -10.93
CA GLY A 150 -17.87 -7.41 -11.73
C GLY A 150 -16.70 -6.94 -10.87
N TRP A 151 -15.93 -6.00 -11.43
CA TRP A 151 -14.63 -5.59 -10.89
C TRP A 151 -14.50 -4.06 -10.77
N SER A 152 -13.45 -3.62 -10.08
CA SER A 152 -13.13 -2.21 -9.84
C SER A 152 -11.64 -1.99 -10.13
N SER A 153 -11.31 -1.24 -11.18
CA SER A 153 -9.91 -0.86 -11.49
C SER A 153 -9.27 -0.09 -10.35
N LEU A 154 -10.06 0.73 -9.65
CA LEU A 154 -9.59 1.49 -8.50
C LEU A 154 -9.12 0.57 -7.37
N ASP A 155 -9.92 -0.44 -7.02
CA ASP A 155 -9.58 -1.34 -5.92
C ASP A 155 -8.39 -2.23 -6.27
N ILE A 156 -8.31 -2.68 -7.53
CA ILE A 156 -7.14 -3.41 -8.06
C ILE A 156 -5.89 -2.52 -8.03
N GLY A 157 -6.00 -1.28 -8.48
CA GLY A 157 -4.88 -0.33 -8.46
C GLY A 157 -4.36 -0.06 -7.05
N ARG A 158 -5.26 0.11 -6.07
CA ARG A 158 -4.90 0.34 -4.67
C ARG A 158 -4.16 -0.85 -4.06
N ILE A 159 -4.64 -2.08 -4.28
CA ILE A 159 -3.98 -3.26 -3.71
C ILE A 159 -2.61 -3.49 -4.34
N LEU A 160 -2.48 -3.35 -5.66
CA LEU A 160 -1.20 -3.49 -6.34
C LEU A 160 -0.18 -2.44 -5.89
N TYR A 161 -0.60 -1.18 -5.76
CA TYR A 161 0.27 -0.10 -5.29
C TYR A 161 0.79 -0.35 -3.87
N ARG A 162 -0.08 -0.78 -2.96
CA ARG A 162 0.26 -0.96 -1.55
C ARG A 162 1.08 -2.20 -1.27
N ILE A 163 0.84 -3.29 -2.01
CA ILE A 163 1.69 -4.48 -1.97
C ILE A 163 3.07 -4.14 -2.54
N ASN A 164 3.15 -3.37 -3.64
CA ASN A 164 4.42 -3.00 -4.25
C ASN A 164 5.28 -2.09 -3.36
N LEU A 165 4.67 -1.10 -2.70
CA LEU A 165 5.34 -0.20 -1.74
C LEU A 165 6.14 -0.92 -0.65
N LYS A 166 5.82 -2.19 -0.36
CA LYS A 166 6.44 -2.97 0.71
C LYS A 166 7.31 -4.14 0.22
N MET A 167 7.33 -4.44 -1.07
CA MET A 167 8.33 -5.37 -1.63
C MET A 167 9.69 -4.70 -1.90
N GLN A 168 9.82 -3.40 -1.64
CA GLN A 168 11.02 -2.60 -1.91
C GLN A 168 11.68 -2.01 -0.66
N ALA A 169 11.09 -2.23 0.53
CA ALA A 169 11.59 -1.78 1.82
C ALA A 169 12.00 -2.99 2.66
#